data_AF-A0A0D2D8V7-F1
#
_entry.id   AF-A0A0D2D8V7-F1
#
_cell.length_a   1.000
_cell.length_b   1.000
_cell.length_c   1.000
_cell.angle_alpha   90.00
_cell.angle_beta   90.00
_cell.angle_gamma   90.00
#
_symmetry.space_group_name_H-M   'P 1'
#
loop_
_entity.id
_entity.type
_entity.pdbx_description
1 polymer ?
#
loop_
_entity_poly.entity_id
_entity_poly.type
_entity_poly.pdbx_seq_one_letter_code
_entity_poly.pdbx_strand_id
1 'polypeptide(L)'
;MCWIAICHLDSKSPSMEPLSPRRVLWGCNMGWRLNQWTSSDDRVRGGKSQSYLDSRGTAACFHGTLDITTLGGAGFASQRTAGDHLHWDLSSFAGVEVSIDPSQSDDKVYTLILKDEILPPNASNGREQATTSWEYDFSTSNCRPKIDSPIPSSCQSVFIPWDHFKPTYRGKLASTPQGLDLSNIRRVSIMIRRFDGWSA
;
A
#
# COMPACT_ATOMS: atom_id res chain seq x y z
N MET A 1 -2.40 9.96 -12.13
CA MET A 1 -2.72 8.52 -12.09
C MET A 1 -1.47 7.80 -11.66
N CYS A 2 -1.55 6.84 -10.75
CA CYS A 2 -0.40 6.03 -10.36
C CYS A 2 -0.63 4.57 -10.71
N TRP A 3 0.38 3.98 -11.33
CA TRP A 3 0.37 2.60 -11.75
C TRP A 3 1.15 1.82 -10.71
N ILE A 4 0.42 1.14 -9.85
CA ILE A 4 1.01 0.24 -8.87
C ILE A 4 0.83 -1.16 -9.44
N ALA A 5 1.92 -1.68 -9.98
CA ALA A 5 2.00 -3.05 -10.38
C ALA A 5 2.76 -3.80 -9.30
N ILE A 6 2.12 -4.75 -8.62
CA ILE A 6 2.83 -5.87 -7.96
C ILE A 6 3.40 -5.54 -6.58
N CYS A 7 3.01 -6.36 -5.60
CA CYS A 7 3.72 -6.53 -4.35
C CYS A 7 4.51 -7.85 -4.43
N HIS A 8 5.85 -7.82 -4.56
CA HIS A 8 6.69 -8.99 -4.26
C HIS A 8 7.13 -8.95 -2.80
N LEU A 9 7.54 -10.07 -2.25
CA LEU A 9 8.11 -10.16 -0.90
C LEU A 9 9.45 -10.88 -1.02
N ASP A 10 10.56 -10.28 -0.59
CA ASP A 10 11.89 -10.91 -0.65
C ASP A 10 12.17 -11.69 0.63
N SER A 11 12.84 -12.84 0.60
CA SER A 11 13.14 -13.65 1.80
C SER A 11 14.37 -13.18 2.57
N LYS A 12 14.44 -13.46 3.89
CA LYS A 12 15.69 -13.33 4.67
C LYS A 12 16.55 -14.58 4.47
N SER A 13 17.68 -14.50 3.76
CA SER A 13 18.66 -15.60 3.73
C SER A 13 20.10 -15.07 3.83
N PRO A 14 20.93 -15.57 4.77
CA PRO A 14 22.34 -15.25 4.84
C PRO A 14 23.15 -16.25 4.01
N SER A 15 23.88 -15.73 3.02
CA SER A 15 24.95 -16.36 2.24
C SER A 15 24.58 -17.46 1.22
N MET A 16 25.18 -17.29 0.03
CA MET A 16 25.07 -18.06 -1.22
C MET A 16 23.74 -17.91 -1.97
N GLU A 17 23.75 -17.04 -2.98
CA GLU A 17 22.70 -16.81 -3.99
C GLU A 17 22.21 -18.11 -4.64
N PRO A 18 20.95 -18.49 -4.36
CA PRO A 18 19.97 -18.60 -5.42
C PRO A 18 18.83 -17.62 -5.15
N LEU A 19 18.33 -16.99 -6.22
CA LEU A 19 17.20 -16.05 -6.26
C LEU A 19 16.28 -16.16 -5.03
N SER A 20 16.33 -15.16 -4.16
CA SER A 20 15.46 -15.08 -2.97
C SER A 20 14.00 -15.35 -3.36
N PRO A 21 13.28 -16.32 -2.75
CA PRO A 21 11.92 -16.65 -3.14
C PRO A 21 11.00 -15.42 -3.00
N ARG A 22 10.48 -14.96 -4.14
CA ARG A 22 9.48 -13.89 -4.23
C ARG A 22 8.08 -14.48 -4.24
N ARG A 23 7.20 -13.97 -3.36
CA ARG A 23 5.77 -14.27 -3.39
C ARG A 23 4.97 -13.09 -3.94
N VAL A 24 4.19 -13.32 -4.99
CA VAL A 24 3.25 -12.33 -5.55
C VAL A 24 1.98 -12.30 -4.69
N LEU A 25 1.62 -11.12 -4.16
CA LEU A 25 0.34 -10.92 -3.48
C LEU A 25 -0.78 -10.55 -4.47
N TRP A 26 -0.51 -9.60 -5.37
CA TRP A 26 -1.42 -9.13 -6.42
C TRP A 26 -0.67 -8.83 -7.72
N GLY A 27 -1.35 -8.97 -8.86
CA GLY A 27 -0.79 -8.69 -10.18
C GLY A 27 -0.08 -9.90 -10.81
N CYS A 28 0.79 -9.62 -11.79
CA CYS A 28 1.45 -10.64 -12.62
C CYS A 28 0.41 -11.64 -13.17
N ASN A 29 0.74 -12.94 -13.15
CA ASN A 29 -0.14 -14.01 -13.59
C ASN A 29 -1.36 -14.23 -12.68
N MET A 30 -1.37 -13.67 -11.46
CA MET A 30 -2.54 -13.71 -10.56
C MET A 30 -3.56 -12.61 -10.88
N GLY A 31 -3.15 -11.58 -11.62
CA GLY A 31 -3.96 -10.40 -11.92
C GLY A 31 -4.33 -9.59 -10.68
N TRP A 32 -5.05 -8.49 -10.90
CA TRP A 32 -5.67 -7.73 -9.82
C TRP A 32 -7.13 -8.12 -9.73
N ARG A 33 -7.47 -8.96 -8.74
CA ARG A 33 -8.86 -9.33 -8.42
C ARG A 33 -9.57 -8.12 -7.82
N LEU A 34 -10.05 -7.20 -8.66
CA LEU A 34 -10.59 -5.90 -8.23
C LEU A 34 -11.76 -6.01 -7.25
N ASN A 35 -12.54 -7.09 -7.31
CA ASN A 35 -13.61 -7.37 -6.35
C ASN A 35 -13.11 -7.61 -4.91
N GLN A 36 -11.80 -7.81 -4.72
CA GLN A 36 -11.14 -7.89 -3.43
C GLN A 36 -10.60 -6.52 -2.97
N TRP A 37 -10.95 -5.43 -3.65
CA TRP A 37 -10.55 -4.08 -3.30
C TRP A 37 -11.78 -3.18 -3.17
N THR A 38 -11.71 -2.21 -2.27
CA THR A 38 -12.80 -1.26 -2.05
C THR A 38 -12.27 0.10 -1.61
N SER A 39 -12.97 1.16 -2.03
CA SER A 39 -12.64 2.54 -1.68
C SER A 39 -12.78 2.77 -0.17
N SER A 40 -11.88 3.56 0.39
CA SER A 40 -11.93 4.11 1.75
C SER A 40 -11.48 5.57 1.71
N ASP A 41 -12.25 6.42 1.04
CA ASP A 41 -11.89 7.83 0.90
C ASP A 41 -12.34 8.66 2.11
N ASP A 42 -11.90 9.91 2.15
CA ASP A 42 -12.28 10.88 3.20
C ASP A 42 -13.78 11.19 3.30
N ARG A 43 -14.61 10.70 2.37
CA ARG A 43 -16.08 10.71 2.44
C ARG A 43 -16.62 10.12 3.75
N VAL A 44 -15.92 9.18 4.36
CA VAL A 44 -16.26 8.63 5.70
C VAL A 44 -16.17 9.67 6.82
N ARG A 45 -15.56 10.83 6.54
CA ARG A 45 -15.44 12.01 7.40
C ARG A 45 -16.13 13.25 6.81
N GLY A 46 -16.94 13.07 5.76
CA GLY A 46 -17.61 14.17 5.06
C GLY A 46 -16.77 14.88 3.99
N GLY A 47 -15.60 14.33 3.61
CA GLY A 47 -14.80 14.81 2.49
C GLY A 47 -15.41 14.49 1.13
N LYS A 48 -14.75 14.93 0.05
CA LYS A 48 -15.21 14.77 -1.34
C LYS A 48 -14.19 14.04 -2.23
N SER A 49 -13.14 13.47 -1.66
CA SER A 49 -12.19 12.68 -2.43
C SER A 49 -12.83 11.38 -2.91
N GLN A 50 -12.39 10.92 -4.06
CA GLN A 50 -12.86 9.67 -4.67
C GLN A 50 -11.67 8.96 -5.31
N SER A 51 -11.53 7.67 -5.02
CA SER A 51 -10.55 6.80 -5.67
C SER A 51 -11.21 5.65 -6.41
N TYR A 52 -10.47 5.13 -7.38
CA TYR A 52 -10.83 4.01 -8.23
C TYR A 52 -9.60 3.12 -8.41
N LEU A 53 -9.85 1.83 -8.62
CA LEU A 53 -8.85 0.85 -8.95
C LEU A 53 -9.32 0.05 -10.16
N ASP A 54 -8.64 0.22 -11.29
CA ASP A 54 -8.97 -0.46 -12.53
C ASP A 54 -7.90 -1.50 -12.88
N SER A 55 -8.31 -2.63 -13.43
CA SER A 55 -7.39 -3.62 -13.98
C SER A 55 -6.88 -3.17 -15.35
N ARG A 56 -5.59 -3.40 -15.58
CA ARG A 56 -4.89 -3.16 -16.85
C ARG A 56 -3.99 -4.37 -17.14
N GLY A 57 -4.60 -5.47 -17.56
CA GLY A 57 -3.91 -6.74 -17.79
C GLY A 57 -3.34 -7.31 -16.50
N THR A 58 -2.01 -7.37 -16.38
CA THR A 58 -1.30 -7.90 -15.20
C THR A 58 -1.08 -6.86 -14.09
N ALA A 59 -1.45 -5.59 -14.34
CA ALA A 59 -1.31 -4.48 -13.41
C ALA A 59 -2.67 -3.89 -13.00
N ALA A 60 -2.65 -2.94 -12.06
CA ALA A 60 -3.77 -2.06 -11.76
C ALA A 60 -3.38 -0.58 -11.89
N CYS A 61 -4.38 0.24 -12.18
CA CYS A 61 -4.30 1.69 -12.19
C CYS A 61 -5.09 2.25 -11.01
N PHE A 62 -4.39 2.92 -10.09
CA PHE A 62 -5.00 3.68 -9.00
C PHE A 62 -5.16 5.14 -9.44
N HIS A 63 -6.40 5.62 -9.44
CA HIS A 63 -6.73 6.96 -9.92
C HIS A 63 -7.96 7.56 -9.23
N GLY A 64 -8.22 8.84 -9.50
CA GLY A 64 -9.36 9.55 -8.94
C GLY A 64 -9.06 11.02 -8.66
N THR A 65 -9.85 11.60 -7.76
CA THR A 65 -9.78 13.02 -7.38
C THR A 65 -9.50 13.14 -5.90
N LEU A 66 -8.47 13.91 -5.56
CA LEU A 66 -8.17 14.31 -4.18
C LEU A 66 -8.72 15.71 -3.94
N ASP A 67 -9.73 15.84 -3.10
CA ASP A 67 -10.24 17.14 -2.64
C ASP A 67 -9.62 17.49 -1.29
N ILE A 68 -8.81 18.55 -1.28
CA ILE A 68 -8.17 19.06 -0.05
C ILE A 68 -8.94 20.24 0.55
N THR A 69 -10.04 20.67 -0.07
CA THR A 69 -10.73 21.90 0.32
C THR A 69 -11.85 21.64 1.33
N THR A 70 -12.66 20.59 1.13
CA THR A 70 -13.84 20.32 1.96
C THR A 70 -13.49 20.10 3.43
N LEU A 71 -12.33 19.51 3.71
CA LEU A 71 -11.87 19.26 5.09
C LEU A 71 -10.81 20.28 5.54
N GLY A 72 -10.90 21.52 5.06
CA GLY A 72 -10.11 22.64 5.58
C GLY A 72 -8.60 22.49 5.33
N GLY A 73 -8.24 22.01 4.15
CA GLY A 73 -6.85 21.71 3.80
C GLY A 73 -6.53 20.22 3.87
N ALA A 74 -7.24 19.41 4.64
CA ALA A 74 -7.03 17.95 4.68
C ALA A 74 -7.78 17.22 3.56
N GLY A 75 -7.33 16.01 3.22
CA GLY A 75 -8.01 15.13 2.27
C GLY A 75 -7.22 13.85 2.02
N PHE A 76 -7.93 12.76 1.73
CA PHE A 76 -7.31 11.51 1.27
C PHE A 76 -8.25 10.67 0.39
N ALA A 77 -7.67 10.02 -0.61
CA ALA A 77 -8.33 9.05 -1.46
C ALA A 77 -7.57 7.71 -1.33
N SER A 78 -8.26 6.60 -1.09
CA SER A 78 -7.58 5.32 -0.87
C SER A 78 -8.38 4.11 -1.30
N GLN A 79 -7.67 3.07 -1.74
CA GLN A 79 -8.20 1.74 -2.04
C GLN A 79 -7.54 0.74 -1.10
N ARG A 80 -8.34 -0.16 -0.51
CA ARG A 80 -7.85 -1.19 0.41
C ARG A 80 -8.41 -2.55 0.06
N THR A 81 -7.73 -3.60 0.49
CA THR A 81 -8.24 -4.97 0.39
C THR A 81 -9.56 -5.11 1.16
N ALA A 82 -10.56 -5.73 0.54
CA ALA A 82 -11.91 -5.89 1.05
C ALA A 82 -12.03 -7.08 2.01
N GLY A 83 -12.92 -6.95 3.00
CA GLY A 83 -13.18 -7.98 4.00
C GLY A 83 -12.23 -7.94 5.20
N ASP A 84 -12.60 -8.71 6.22
CA ASP A 84 -11.88 -8.82 7.50
C ASP A 84 -11.31 -10.23 7.73
N HIS A 85 -11.53 -11.14 6.79
CA HIS A 85 -11.07 -12.54 6.84
C HIS A 85 -9.72 -12.76 6.16
N LEU A 86 -9.18 -11.75 5.48
CA LEU A 86 -7.89 -11.84 4.81
C LEU A 86 -6.77 -11.86 5.86
N HIS A 87 -5.78 -12.71 5.61
CA HIS A 87 -4.67 -12.95 6.51
C HIS A 87 -3.45 -13.39 5.71
N TRP A 88 -2.30 -12.78 5.98
CA TRP A 88 -1.02 -13.16 5.42
C TRP A 88 0.04 -13.25 6.52
N ASP A 89 0.66 -14.43 6.63
CA ASP A 89 1.94 -14.57 7.31
C ASP A 89 3.07 -14.23 6.33
N LEU A 90 3.73 -13.11 6.60
CA LEU A 90 4.84 -12.56 5.83
C LEU A 90 6.16 -12.55 6.64
N SER A 91 6.21 -13.24 7.78
CA SER A 91 7.34 -13.21 8.71
C SER A 91 8.66 -13.75 8.11
N SER A 92 8.56 -14.64 7.13
CA SER A 92 9.71 -15.20 6.38
C SER A 92 10.35 -14.22 5.39
N PHE A 93 9.72 -13.07 5.16
CA PHE A 93 10.19 -12.09 4.19
C PHE A 93 10.92 -10.92 4.88
N ALA A 94 11.81 -10.25 4.15
CA ALA A 94 12.61 -9.10 4.52
C ALA A 94 11.89 -7.77 4.25
N GLY A 95 10.95 -7.74 3.31
CA GLY A 95 10.22 -6.55 2.93
C GLY A 95 9.17 -6.81 1.86
N VAL A 96 8.59 -5.71 1.37
CA VAL A 96 7.64 -5.70 0.25
C VAL A 96 8.16 -4.85 -0.90
N GLU A 97 8.03 -5.33 -2.12
CA GLU A 97 8.41 -4.63 -3.33
C GLU A 97 7.17 -4.14 -4.06
N VAL A 98 7.03 -2.84 -4.29
CA VAL A 98 6.01 -2.26 -5.18
C VAL A 98 6.62 -2.09 -6.57
N SER A 99 6.11 -2.75 -7.62
CA SER A 99 6.51 -2.38 -9.00
C SER A 99 5.63 -1.25 -9.54
N ILE A 100 6.20 -0.43 -10.41
CA ILE A 100 5.55 0.78 -10.95
C ILE A 100 5.96 0.87 -12.41
N ASP A 101 5.02 1.16 -13.31
CA ASP A 101 5.35 1.58 -14.67
C ASP A 101 5.51 3.11 -14.67
N PRO A 102 6.74 3.64 -14.71
CA PRO A 102 6.95 5.09 -14.65
C PRO A 102 6.47 5.80 -15.91
N SER A 103 6.37 5.09 -17.05
CA SER A 103 5.93 5.68 -18.32
C SER A 103 4.44 6.02 -18.34
N GLN A 104 3.66 5.39 -17.45
CA GLN A 104 2.23 5.61 -17.33
C GLN A 104 1.84 6.30 -16.01
N SER A 105 2.76 6.40 -15.04
CA SER A 105 2.53 7.00 -13.72
C SER A 105 2.84 8.48 -13.68
N ASP A 106 2.14 9.19 -12.80
CA ASP A 106 2.53 10.54 -12.37
C ASP A 106 3.68 10.50 -11.35
N ASP A 107 4.15 11.68 -11.00
CA ASP A 107 5.25 11.95 -10.06
C ASP A 107 4.76 12.20 -8.63
N LYS A 108 3.49 11.93 -8.34
CA LYS A 108 2.92 12.14 -7.01
C LYS A 108 3.47 11.12 -6.01
N VAL A 109 3.40 11.49 -4.74
CA VAL A 109 3.71 10.60 -3.63
C VAL A 109 2.44 9.85 -3.21
N TYR A 110 2.57 8.55 -3.06
CA TYR A 110 1.54 7.63 -2.61
C TYR A 110 2.02 6.95 -1.33
N THR A 111 1.08 6.45 -0.53
CA THR A 111 1.37 5.74 0.70
C THR A 111 0.90 4.29 0.57
N LEU A 112 1.80 3.34 0.80
CA LEU A 112 1.45 1.95 1.06
C LEU A 112 1.16 1.81 2.54
N ILE A 113 -0.01 1.27 2.87
CA ILE A 113 -0.46 1.09 4.25
C ILE A 113 -0.69 -0.38 4.54
N LEU A 114 -0.07 -0.89 5.59
CA LEU A 114 -0.33 -2.21 6.15
C LEU A 114 -1.08 -2.08 7.47
N LYS A 115 -1.96 -3.04 7.74
CA LYS A 115 -2.51 -3.27 9.08
C LYS A 115 -2.34 -4.73 9.44
N ASP A 116 -1.85 -4.96 10.65
CA ASP A 116 -1.78 -6.23 11.34
C ASP A 116 -2.98 -6.48 12.28
N GLU A 117 -3.76 -5.43 12.55
CA GLU A 117 -4.98 -5.50 13.35
C GLU A 117 -6.18 -4.81 12.67
N ILE A 118 -7.32 -5.50 12.70
CA ILE A 118 -8.63 -4.95 12.38
C ILE A 118 -9.57 -5.29 13.54
N LEU A 119 -10.26 -4.30 14.07
CA LEU A 119 -11.28 -4.49 15.10
C LEU A 119 -12.66 -4.73 14.45
N PRO A 120 -13.56 -5.46 15.12
CA PRO A 120 -14.94 -5.55 14.70
C PRO A 120 -15.56 -4.15 14.52
N PRO A 121 -16.58 -3.99 13.66
CA PRO A 121 -17.31 -2.73 13.56
C PRO A 121 -17.81 -2.25 14.93
N ASN A 122 -17.78 -0.95 15.14
CA ASN A 122 -18.21 -0.35 16.39
C ASN A 122 -19.66 -0.74 16.71
N ALA A 123 -19.89 -1.32 17.89
CA ALA A 123 -21.19 -1.87 18.25
C ALA A 123 -22.33 -0.83 18.31
N SER A 124 -22.04 0.46 18.51
CA SER A 124 -23.07 1.50 18.62
C SER A 124 -23.45 2.17 17.32
N ASN A 125 -22.56 2.19 16.31
CA ASN A 125 -22.82 2.88 15.04
C ASN A 125 -22.45 2.09 13.79
N GLY A 126 -21.96 0.85 13.93
CA GLY A 126 -21.58 -0.04 12.83
C GLY A 126 -20.36 0.41 12.03
N ARG A 127 -19.67 1.49 12.43
CA ARG A 127 -18.53 2.02 11.67
C ARG A 127 -17.26 1.23 11.92
N GLU A 128 -16.44 1.13 10.90
CA GLU A 128 -15.07 0.60 11.00
C GLU A 128 -14.28 1.41 12.05
N GLN A 129 -13.57 0.70 12.92
CA GLN A 129 -12.78 1.32 13.98
C GLN A 129 -11.36 1.63 13.52
N ALA A 130 -10.75 2.66 14.11
CA ALA A 130 -9.35 2.98 13.85
C ALA A 130 -8.45 2.01 14.61
N THR A 131 -7.43 1.52 13.92
CA THR A 131 -6.30 0.75 14.45
C THR A 131 -5.02 1.41 13.97
N THR A 132 -3.87 0.94 14.44
CA THR A 132 -2.57 1.37 13.92
C THR A 132 -2.47 1.09 12.42
N SER A 133 -1.95 2.05 11.68
CA SER A 133 -1.56 1.93 10.28
C SER A 133 -0.05 1.95 10.20
N TRP A 134 0.53 1.06 9.41
CA TRP A 134 1.95 1.03 9.12
C TRP A 134 2.16 1.60 7.73
N GLU A 135 2.76 2.79 7.65
CA GLU A 135 2.77 3.62 6.44
C GLU A 135 4.17 3.75 5.86
N TYR A 136 4.28 3.62 4.53
CA TYR A 136 5.48 3.99 3.77
C TYR A 136 5.09 4.83 2.57
N ASP A 137 5.70 6.00 2.45
CA ASP A 137 5.49 6.91 1.33
C ASP A 137 6.47 6.59 0.20
N PHE A 138 5.97 6.48 -1.03
CA PHE A 138 6.74 6.16 -2.22
C PHE A 138 6.25 6.94 -3.44
N SER A 139 7.12 7.10 -4.43
CA SER A 139 6.83 7.67 -5.73
C SER A 139 7.72 7.02 -6.80
N THR A 140 7.56 7.45 -8.04
CA THR A 140 8.43 7.03 -9.16
C THR A 140 9.90 7.37 -8.94
N SER A 141 10.23 8.37 -8.11
CA SER A 141 11.64 8.71 -7.81
C SER A 141 12.33 7.70 -6.89
N ASN A 142 11.58 6.88 -6.16
CA ASN A 142 12.13 5.80 -5.34
C ASN A 142 12.47 4.54 -6.15
N CYS A 143 12.04 4.49 -7.41
CA CYS A 143 12.15 3.30 -8.24
C CYS A 143 13.59 2.99 -8.64
N ARG A 144 13.92 1.70 -8.68
CA ARG A 144 15.16 1.17 -9.25
C ARG A 144 14.84 0.24 -10.42
N PRO A 145 15.72 0.14 -11.44
CA PRO A 145 15.57 -0.85 -12.50
C PRO A 145 15.47 -2.25 -11.90
N LYS A 146 14.56 -3.09 -12.41
CA LYS A 146 14.55 -4.50 -12.02
C LYS A 146 15.81 -5.17 -12.53
N ILE A 147 16.60 -5.72 -11.61
CA ILE A 147 17.86 -6.40 -11.93
C ILE A 147 17.61 -7.78 -12.57
N ASP A 148 16.45 -8.41 -12.31
CA ASP A 148 16.23 -9.83 -12.59
C ASP A 148 15.24 -10.15 -13.73
N SER A 149 14.89 -9.19 -14.59
CA SER A 149 13.94 -9.45 -15.69
C SER A 149 14.66 -9.60 -17.03
N PRO A 150 14.68 -10.81 -17.65
CA PRO A 150 15.29 -11.03 -18.98
C PRO A 150 14.50 -10.38 -20.12
N ILE A 151 13.34 -9.78 -19.82
CA ILE A 151 12.55 -8.96 -20.73
C ILE A 151 12.71 -7.51 -20.28
N PRO A 152 13.03 -6.55 -21.19
CA PRO A 152 12.99 -5.13 -20.87
C PRO A 152 11.55 -4.74 -20.51
N SER A 153 11.22 -4.81 -19.23
CA SER A 153 9.98 -4.30 -18.70
C SER A 153 10.16 -2.82 -18.39
N SER A 154 9.26 -1.96 -18.88
CA SER A 154 9.18 -0.55 -18.45
C SER A 154 8.96 -0.42 -16.93
N CYS A 155 8.48 -1.48 -16.28
CA CYS A 155 8.26 -1.53 -14.85
C CYS A 155 9.57 -1.48 -14.06
N GLN A 156 9.64 -0.52 -13.15
CA GLN A 156 10.66 -0.41 -12.11
C GLN A 156 10.09 -0.87 -10.76
N SER A 157 10.92 -0.98 -9.73
CA SER A 157 10.45 -1.38 -8.40
C SER A 157 10.98 -0.54 -7.25
N VAL A 158 10.17 -0.46 -6.19
CA VAL A 158 10.49 0.12 -4.88
C VAL A 158 10.46 -1.01 -3.86
N PHE A 159 11.63 -1.44 -3.41
CA PHE A 159 11.72 -2.39 -2.29
C PHE A 159 11.65 -1.64 -0.95
N ILE A 160 10.77 -2.11 -0.06
CA ILE A 160 10.45 -1.49 1.22
C ILE A 160 10.73 -2.53 2.32
N PRO A 161 11.86 -2.41 3.04
CA PRO A 161 12.13 -3.19 4.24
C PRO A 161 11.02 -2.99 5.29
N TRP A 162 10.73 -4.03 6.08
CA TRP A 162 9.65 -3.94 7.08
C TRP A 162 9.86 -2.86 8.15
N ASP A 163 11.11 -2.61 8.53
CA ASP A 163 11.50 -1.61 9.52
C ASP A 163 11.42 -0.15 9.00
N HIS A 164 11.14 0.04 7.70
CA HIS A 164 10.93 1.36 7.12
C HIS A 164 9.48 1.86 7.25
N PHE A 165 8.53 0.98 7.61
CA PHE A 165 7.15 1.40 7.83
C PHE A 165 7.01 2.20 9.13
N LYS A 166 6.40 3.38 9.03
CA LYS A 166 6.14 4.25 10.18
C LYS A 166 4.76 3.97 10.77
N PRO A 167 4.65 3.70 12.08
CA PRO A 167 3.36 3.50 12.73
C PRO A 167 2.60 4.83 12.86
N THR A 168 1.34 4.86 12.46
CA THR A 168 0.45 5.99 12.65
C THR A 168 -0.87 5.55 13.27
N TYR A 169 -1.47 6.44 14.06
CA TYR A 169 -2.85 6.30 14.52
C TYR A 169 -3.62 7.56 14.13
N ARG A 170 -4.62 7.39 13.27
CA ARG A 170 -5.41 8.51 12.69
C ARG A 170 -4.53 9.59 12.06
N GLY A 171 -3.49 9.17 11.32
CA GLY A 171 -2.59 10.06 10.59
C GLY A 171 -1.55 10.79 11.44
N LYS A 172 -1.39 10.41 12.72
CA LYS A 172 -0.34 10.92 13.60
C LYS A 172 0.64 9.81 13.94
N LEU A 173 1.93 10.12 14.01
CA LEU A 173 2.95 9.16 14.46
C LEU A 173 2.55 8.55 15.81
N ALA A 174 2.62 7.22 15.90
CA ALA A 174 2.27 6.46 17.09
C ALA A 174 3.51 5.76 17.65
N SER A 175 3.50 5.46 18.96
CA SER A 175 4.52 4.60 19.57
C SER A 175 4.02 3.17 19.57
N THR A 176 4.81 2.26 19.01
CA THR A 176 4.47 0.84 18.86
C THR A 176 5.65 -0.03 19.28
N PRO A 177 5.87 -0.25 20.59
CA PRO A 177 7.04 -0.98 21.08
C PRO A 177 7.12 -2.43 20.57
N GLN A 178 6.00 -3.01 20.15
CA GLN A 178 5.93 -4.38 19.62
C GLN A 178 6.28 -4.49 18.12
N GLY A 179 6.34 -3.38 17.39
CA GLY A 179 6.57 -3.41 15.95
C GLY A 179 5.37 -3.92 15.14
N LEU A 180 5.54 -4.00 13.81
CA LEU A 180 4.56 -4.55 12.87
C LEU A 180 4.53 -6.07 13.01
N ASP A 181 3.37 -6.66 13.29
CA ASP A 181 3.20 -8.11 13.33
C ASP A 181 3.09 -8.70 11.92
N LEU A 182 4.23 -9.10 11.38
CA LEU A 182 4.34 -9.70 10.05
C LEU A 182 3.67 -11.07 9.94
N SER A 183 3.42 -11.76 11.05
CA SER A 183 2.73 -13.05 11.01
C SER A 183 1.22 -12.92 10.76
N ASN A 184 0.69 -11.71 10.92
CA ASN A 184 -0.73 -11.44 10.96
C ASN A 184 -1.12 -10.19 10.15
N ILE A 185 -0.55 -10.01 8.95
CA ILE A 185 -1.00 -8.91 8.08
C ILE A 185 -2.46 -9.17 7.68
N ARG A 186 -3.33 -8.18 7.93
CA ARG A 186 -4.78 -8.27 7.73
C ARG A 186 -5.30 -7.42 6.57
N ARG A 187 -4.64 -6.30 6.28
CA ARG A 187 -5.11 -5.35 5.26
C ARG A 187 -3.97 -4.60 4.62
N VAL A 188 -4.11 -4.38 3.32
CA VAL A 188 -3.20 -3.55 2.52
C VAL A 188 -4.01 -2.44 1.86
N SER A 189 -3.47 -1.22 1.86
CA SER A 189 -4.09 -0.07 1.22
C SER A 189 -3.08 0.73 0.41
N ILE A 190 -3.57 1.33 -0.67
CA ILE A 190 -2.87 2.35 -1.46
C ILE A 190 -3.63 3.64 -1.24
N MET A 191 -2.92 4.69 -0.85
CA MET A 191 -3.50 5.99 -0.53
C MET A 191 -2.74 7.10 -1.25
N ILE A 192 -3.46 8.15 -1.61
CA ILE A 192 -2.90 9.48 -1.80
C ILE A 192 -3.58 10.44 -0.81
N ARG A 193 -2.80 11.34 -0.22
CA ARG A 193 -3.28 12.37 0.70
C ARG A 193 -2.55 13.67 0.44
N ARG A 194 -3.03 14.74 1.05
CA ARG A 194 -2.18 15.93 1.19
C ARG A 194 -0.98 15.60 2.08
N PHE A 195 0.20 15.96 1.61
CA PHE A 195 1.41 16.01 2.42
C PHE A 195 1.58 17.45 2.93
N ASP A 196 1.34 17.66 4.22
CA ASP A 196 1.91 18.83 4.90
C ASP A 196 3.32 18.41 5.32
N GLY A 197 4.34 19.15 4.87
CA GLY A 197 5.75 18.75 4.90
C GLY A 197 6.16 18.00 6.17
N TRP A 198 6.43 16.70 6.01
CA TRP A 198 7.28 15.99 6.94
C TRP A 198 8.68 16.56 6.73
N SER A 199 9.03 17.59 7.49
CA SER A 199 10.43 18.00 7.61
C SER A 199 11.23 16.77 8.03
N ALA A 200 12.25 16.46 7.24
CA ALA A 200 13.19 15.37 7.44
C ALA A 200 13.73 15.29 8.88
#